data_AF-A0A0E9N206-F1
#
_entry.id   AF-A0A0E9N206-F1
#
_cell.length_a   1.000
_cell.length_b   1.000
_cell.length_c   1.000
_cell.angle_alpha   90.00
_cell.angle_beta   90.00
_cell.angle_gamma   90.00
#
_symmetry.space_group_name_H-M   'P 1'
#
loop_
_entity.id
_entity.type
_entity.pdbx_description
1 polymer ?
#
loop_
_entity_poly.entity_id
_entity_poly.type
_entity_poly.pdbx_seq_one_letter_code
_entity_poly.pdbx_strand_id
1 'polypeptide(L)' 'MKKLLPPLLALALLAAGNRPAGDELPEDGTIETPVGKLSFESGYPTSESVQKLYDDLDFQRADRSILWQILDADQF' A
#
# COMPACT_ATOMS: atom_id res chain seq x y z
N MET A 1 6.48 -33.14 25.13
CA MET A 1 6.74 -31.69 24.94
C MET A 1 7.88 -31.52 23.94
N LYS A 2 7.83 -30.47 23.09
CA LYS A 2 8.87 -30.07 22.10
C LYS A 2 8.71 -30.60 20.66
N LYS A 3 7.64 -30.26 19.94
CA LYS A 3 7.66 -30.17 18.44
C LYS A 3 6.76 -29.07 17.85
N LEU A 4 6.31 -28.10 18.67
CA LEU A 4 5.40 -27.03 18.23
C LEU A 4 6.10 -25.67 18.01
N LEU A 5 7.44 -25.68 17.90
CA LEU A 5 8.26 -24.46 17.75
C LEU A 5 8.47 -23.94 16.31
N PRO A 6 8.24 -24.68 15.19
CA PRO A 6 8.59 -24.12 13.89
C PRO A 6 7.63 -23.07 13.29
N PRO A 7 6.30 -22.99 13.60
CA PRO A 7 5.44 -22.04 12.87
C PRO A 7 5.57 -20.60 13.39
N LEU A 8 5.92 -20.40 14.67
CA LEU A 8 6.06 -19.06 15.25
C LEU A 8 7.35 -18.36 14.79
N LEU A 9 8.43 -19.12 14.56
CA LEU A 9 9.69 -18.56 14.05
C LEU A 9 9.59 -18.18 12.56
N ALA A 10 8.80 -18.92 11.78
CA ALA A 10 8.55 -18.63 10.36
C ALA A 10 7.71 -17.36 10.15
N LEU A 11 6.74 -17.08 11.03
CA LEU A 11 5.91 -15.88 10.96
C LEU A 11 6.70 -14.61 11.35
N ALA A 12 7.71 -14.73 12.23
CA ALA A 12 8.56 -13.61 12.62
C ALA A 12 9.58 -13.20 11.53
N LEU A 13 10.05 -14.14 10.70
CA LEU A 13 10.98 -13.84 9.61
C LEU A 13 10.31 -13.14 8.42
N LEU A 14 9.01 -13.35 8.21
CA LEU A 14 8.27 -12.68 7.13
C LEU A 14 7.93 -11.21 7.45
N ALA A 15 7.96 -10.81 8.72
CA ALA A 15 7.66 -9.45 9.16
C ALA A 15 8.85 -8.47 9.04
N ALA A 16 10.07 -8.96 8.77
CA ALA A 16 11.30 -8.15 8.81
C ALA A 16 11.93 -7.87 7.43
N GLY A 17 11.42 -8.47 6.34
CA GLY A 17 12.13 -8.53 5.06
C GLY A 17 11.39 -7.90 3.89
N ASN A 18 11.05 -6.62 3.96
CA ASN A 18 10.97 -5.67 2.82
C ASN A 18 10.31 -4.38 3.31
N ARG A 19 11.06 -3.52 3.98
CA ARG A 19 10.74 -2.09 3.88
C ARG A 19 11.34 -1.65 2.55
N PRO A 20 10.56 -1.27 1.51
CA PRO A 20 11.16 -0.56 0.40
C PRO A 20 11.93 0.61 1.02
N ALA A 21 13.24 0.68 0.79
CA ALA A 21 13.95 1.91 1.01
C ALA A 21 13.18 2.95 0.20
N GLY A 22 12.54 3.91 0.88
CA GLY A 22 11.90 5.00 0.18
C GLY A 22 13.02 5.74 -0.52
N ASP A 23 13.16 5.56 -1.83
CA ASP A 23 13.94 6.47 -2.65
C ASP A 23 13.48 7.89 -2.29
N GLU A 24 14.42 8.80 -2.08
CA GLU A 24 14.10 10.20 -1.87
C GLU A 24 13.18 10.67 -2.99
N LEU A 25 12.05 11.28 -2.61
CA LEU A 25 11.11 11.79 -3.61
C LEU A 25 11.84 12.86 -4.43
N PRO A 26 11.77 12.80 -5.76
CA PRO A 26 12.47 13.77 -6.58
C PRO A 26 11.88 15.17 -6.38
N GLU A 27 12.74 16.19 -6.33
CA GLU A 27 12.31 17.58 -6.36
C GLU A 27 11.60 17.88 -7.70
N ASP A 28 12.16 17.42 -8.81
CA ASP A 28 11.53 17.52 -10.13
C ASP A 28 11.65 16.19 -10.89
N GLY A 29 10.66 15.89 -11.70
CA GLY A 29 10.67 14.73 -12.60
C GLY A 29 9.61 13.70 -12.25
N THR A 30 9.87 12.43 -12.57
CA THR A 30 8.83 11.40 -12.52
C THR A 30 9.32 10.11 -11.90
N ILE A 31 8.47 9.47 -11.10
CA ILE A 31 8.72 8.15 -10.52
C ILE A 31 7.69 7.14 -11.04
N GLU A 32 8.13 5.91 -11.26
CA GLU A 32 7.24 4.80 -11.56
C GLU A 32 6.78 4.15 -10.26
N THR A 33 5.47 3.98 -10.09
CA THR A 33 4.89 3.34 -8.92
C THR A 33 3.94 2.20 -9.33
N PRO A 34 3.51 1.33 -8.40
CA PRO A 34 2.51 0.30 -8.71
C PRO A 34 1.16 0.86 -9.16
N VAL A 35 0.83 2.10 -8.75
CA VAL A 35 -0.36 2.83 -9.21
C VAL A 35 -0.07 3.63 -10.49
N GLY A 36 1.11 3.42 -11.08
CA GLY A 36 1.60 4.02 -12.31
C GLY A 36 2.48 5.25 -12.08
N LYS A 37 2.82 5.93 -13.17
CA LYS A 37 3.73 7.08 -13.16
C LYS A 37 3.17 8.26 -12.38
N LEU A 38 4.00 8.89 -11.56
CA LEU A 38 3.73 10.13 -10.82
C LEU A 38 4.78 11.19 -11.17
N SER A 39 4.34 12.42 -11.38
CA SER A 39 5.17 13.57 -11.77
C SER A 39 5.20 14.64 -10.69
N PHE A 40 6.38 15.20 -10.46
CA PHE A 40 6.68 16.17 -9.41
C PHE A 40 7.31 17.43 -10.01
N GLU A 41 6.94 18.57 -9.43
CA GLU A 41 7.50 19.90 -9.70
C GLU A 41 7.72 20.61 -8.37
N SER A 42 8.94 21.09 -8.12
CA SER A 42 9.35 21.75 -6.87
C SER A 42 9.05 20.93 -5.60
N GLY A 43 9.14 19.61 -5.69
CA GLY A 43 8.89 18.63 -4.63
C GLY A 43 7.42 18.31 -4.41
N TYR A 44 6.51 18.94 -5.17
CA TYR A 44 5.07 18.69 -5.07
C TYR A 44 4.57 17.88 -6.27
N PRO A 45 3.65 16.93 -6.07
CA PRO A 45 3.02 16.24 -7.17
C PRO A 45 2.22 17.23 -8.03
N THR A 46 2.31 17.06 -9.34
CA THR A 46 1.48 17.79 -10.30
C THR A 46 -0.01 17.56 -10.04
N SER A 47 -0.88 18.48 -10.48
CA SER A 47 -2.34 18.33 -10.30
C SER A 47 -2.88 17.03 -10.91
N GLU A 48 -2.31 16.56 -12.02
CA GLU A 48 -2.67 15.28 -12.62
C GLU A 48 -2.30 14.11 -11.71
N SER A 49 -1.08 14.13 -11.15
CA SER A 49 -0.63 13.09 -10.22
C SER A 49 -1.43 13.08 -8.92
N VAL A 50 -1.85 14.26 -8.44
CA VAL A 50 -2.75 14.39 -7.29
C VAL A 50 -4.11 13.76 -7.59
N GLN A 51 -4.72 14.09 -8.73
CA GLN A 51 -6.02 13.53 -9.10
C GLN A 51 -5.94 12.00 -9.17
N LYS A 52 -4.93 11.49 -9.87
CA LYS A 52 -4.69 10.06 -9.99
C LYS A 52 -4.53 9.37 -8.64
N LEU A 53 -3.75 9.96 -7.73
CA LEU A 53 -3.57 9.42 -6.39
C LEU A 53 -4.89 9.38 -5.60
N TYR A 54 -5.76 10.38 -5.76
CA TYR A 54 -7.08 10.38 -5.13
C TYR A 54 -8.01 9.34 -5.76
N ASP A 55 -8.00 9.18 -7.07
CA ASP A 55 -8.79 8.16 -7.77
C ASP A 55 -8.42 6.75 -7.28
N ASP A 56 -7.12 6.46 -7.20
CA ASP A 56 -6.62 5.16 -6.71
C ASP A 56 -6.92 4.94 -5.22
N LEU A 57 -6.84 5.99 -4.43
CA LEU A 57 -7.15 5.94 -3.01
C LEU A 57 -8.64 5.68 -2.77
N ASP A 58 -9.51 6.30 -3.56
CA ASP A 58 -10.95 6.09 -3.49
C ASP A 58 -11.36 4.71 -4.00
N PHE A 59 -10.71 4.20 -5.04
CA PHE A 59 -10.86 2.81 -5.47
C PHE A 59 -10.52 1.83 -4.34
N GLN A 60 -9.36 2.00 -3.68
CA GLN A 60 -8.96 1.15 -2.57
C GLN A 60 -9.91 1.24 -1.36
N ARG A 61 -10.46 2.43 -1.09
CA ARG A 61 -11.46 2.61 -0.02
C ARG A 61 -12.76 1.90 -0.35
N ALA A 62 -13.22 1.99 -1.60
CA ALA A 62 -14.44 1.32 -2.07
C ALA A 62 -14.30 -0.20 -1.97
N ASP A 63 -13.21 -0.77 -2.50
CA ASP A 63 -12.92 -2.21 -2.44
C ASP A 63 -12.87 -2.71 -1.00
N ARG A 64 -12.16 -1.97 -0.14
CA ARG A 64 -12.09 -2.31 1.29
C ARG A 64 -13.46 -2.24 1.93
N SER A 65 -14.26 -1.21 1.63
CA SER A 65 -15.63 -1.06 2.15
C SER A 65 -16.51 -2.25 1.77
N ILE A 66 -16.42 -2.77 0.54
CA ILE A 66 -17.15 -3.96 0.11
C ILE A 66 -16.76 -5.17 0.98
N LEU A 67 -15.47 -5.37 1.23
CA LEU A 67 -15.00 -6.46 2.09
C LEU A 67 -15.54 -6.34 3.53
N TRP A 68 -15.54 -5.13 4.10
CA TRP A 68 -16.15 -4.89 5.42
C TRP A 68 -17.66 -5.18 5.42
N GLN A 69 -18.39 -4.71 4.40
CA GLN A 69 -19.83 -4.92 4.31
C GLN A 69 -20.18 -6.41 4.21
N ILE A 70 -19.39 -7.21 3.48
CA ILE A 70 -19.61 -8.65 3.38
C ILE A 70 -19.30 -9.36 4.71
N LEU A 71 -18.25 -8.93 5.43
CA LEU A 71 -17.91 -9.49 6.74
C LEU A 71 -18.98 -9.17 7.80
N ASP A 72 -19.56 -7.97 7.75
CA ASP A 72 -20.63 -7.54 8.67
C ASP A 72 -21.99 -8.15 8.30
N ALA A 73 -22.23 -8.47 7.03
CA ALA A 73 -23.47 -9.10 6.58
C ALA A 73 -23.68 -10.52 7.16
N ASP A 74 -22.61 -11.23 7.55
CA ASP A 74 -22.67 -12.53 8.21
C ASP A 74 -22.98 -12.45 9.73
N GLN A 75 -23.18 -11.24 10.28
CA GLN A 75 -23.56 -11.01 11.68
C GLN A 75 -25.10 -10.86 11.88
N PHE A 76 -25.92 -11.14 10.85
CA PHE A 76 -27.39 -11.06 10.90
C PHE A 76 -28.09 -12.30 10.34
#